data_AF-A0A4Y8CFE9-F1
#
_entry.id   AF-A0A4Y8CFE9-F1
#
_cell.length_a   1.000
_cell.length_b   1.000
_cell.length_c   1.000
_cell.angle_alpha   90.00
_cell.angle_beta   90.00
_cell.angle_gamma   90.00
#
_symmetry.space_group_name_H-M   'P 1'
#
loop_
_entity.id
_entity.type
_entity.pdbx_description
1 polymer ?
#
loop_
_entity_poly.entity_id
_entity_poly.type
_entity_poly.pdbx_seq_one_letter_code
_entity_poly.pdbx_strand_id
1 'polypeptide(L)'
;AQKYMKELAYKSYSKKGDAIVEMNYKAIDVGADGLVKVEVDPNWKNLELKEKEQTNAYKGTEFVEKIVKPMNAAKGDDLPVSAFLGYEDGSFEHGTTEYEKRGVGVMVPRWIEANCIQCNQCASVCPHAVIRPFLINDKEMANAPRGVKDHALEAKGTKGEKLSFKIQVSPLDCTGCELCVHECPTKEKSLVMVPLQEEMDFGEQENADYLFKEITYKDDILNKETTKGAQFAQPLFEFHGACPGCGETPYITLITRLFGERMIVANATG
;
A
#
# COMPACT_ATOMS: atom_id res chain seq x y z
N ALA A 1 -11.14 8.99 39.24
CA ALA A 1 -10.44 8.82 37.94
C ALA A 1 -10.57 10.06 37.05
N GLN A 2 -11.79 10.48 36.65
CA GLN A 2 -12.02 11.61 35.73
C GLN A 2 -11.27 12.89 36.10
N LYS A 3 -11.32 13.32 37.38
CA LYS A 3 -10.58 14.48 37.87
C LYS A 3 -9.08 14.44 37.51
N TYR A 4 -8.39 13.36 37.88
CA TYR A 4 -6.97 13.19 37.59
C TYR A 4 -6.67 13.09 36.08
N MET A 5 -7.57 12.48 35.31
CA MET A 5 -7.45 12.42 33.84
C MET A 5 -7.56 13.82 33.22
N LYS A 6 -8.50 14.65 33.67
CA LYS A 6 -8.65 16.04 33.21
C LYS A 6 -7.46 16.90 33.63
N GLU A 7 -6.98 16.79 34.87
CA GLU A 7 -5.76 17.48 35.32
C GLU A 7 -4.54 17.13 34.44
N LEU A 8 -4.36 15.86 34.08
CA LEU A 8 -3.28 15.43 33.18
C LEU A 8 -3.49 15.90 31.74
N ALA A 9 -4.73 15.88 31.23
CA ALA A 9 -5.06 16.38 29.90
C ALA A 9 -4.75 17.88 29.78
N TYR A 10 -5.10 18.69 30.80
CA TYR A 10 -4.70 20.09 30.85
C TYR A 10 -3.18 20.26 30.83
N LYS A 11 -2.47 19.52 31.69
CA LYS A 11 -1.00 19.58 31.75
C LYS A 11 -0.36 19.23 30.40
N SER A 12 -0.92 18.27 29.68
CA SER A 12 -0.38 17.76 28.41
C SER A 12 -0.72 18.66 27.22
N TYR A 13 -1.95 19.19 27.18
CA TYR A 13 -2.50 19.83 25.99
C TYR A 13 -2.78 21.34 26.12
N SER A 14 -2.56 21.96 27.29
CA SER A 14 -2.77 23.41 27.48
C SER A 14 -2.05 24.27 26.44
N LYS A 15 -0.85 23.85 26.00
CA LYS A 15 -0.08 24.53 24.94
C LYS A 15 -0.69 24.42 23.53
N LYS A 16 -1.68 23.54 23.33
CA LYS A 16 -2.38 23.32 22.05
C LYS A 16 -3.68 24.14 21.94
N GLY A 17 -4.02 24.90 22.98
CA GLY A 17 -5.19 25.77 23.04
C GLY A 17 -6.39 25.13 23.74
N ASP A 18 -7.25 25.97 24.29
CA ASP A 18 -8.38 25.56 25.14
C ASP A 18 -9.36 24.64 24.41
N ALA A 19 -9.58 24.85 23.11
CA ALA A 19 -10.45 23.99 22.31
C ALA A 19 -10.01 22.52 22.32
N ILE A 20 -8.70 22.25 22.26
CA ILE A 20 -8.15 20.88 22.31
C ILE A 20 -8.30 20.29 23.71
N VAL A 21 -8.09 21.09 24.75
CA VAL A 21 -8.30 20.66 26.14
C VAL A 21 -9.75 20.27 26.37
N GLU A 22 -10.70 21.12 25.96
CA GLU A 22 -12.13 20.87 26.10
C GLU A 22 -12.59 19.63 25.31
N MET A 23 -12.03 19.41 24.11
CA MET A 23 -12.28 18.16 23.37
C MET A 23 -11.84 16.92 24.16
N ASN A 24 -10.69 16.97 24.81
CA ASN A 24 -10.21 15.86 25.65
C ASN A 24 -11.08 15.68 26.90
N TYR A 25 -11.53 16.76 27.52
CA TYR A 25 -12.45 16.70 28.66
C TYR A 25 -13.77 16.03 28.28
N LYS A 26 -14.34 16.43 27.14
CA LYS A 26 -15.56 15.83 26.61
C LYS A 26 -15.37 14.34 26.32
N ALA A 27 -14.23 13.94 25.76
CA ALA A 27 -13.93 12.53 25.52
C ALA A 27 -13.82 11.72 26.84
N ILE A 28 -13.24 12.30 27.90
CA ILE A 28 -13.17 11.69 29.23
C ILE A 28 -14.57 11.49 29.83
N ASP A 29 -15.45 12.49 29.68
CA ASP A 29 -16.81 12.41 30.21
C ASP A 29 -17.63 11.35 29.46
N VAL A 30 -17.62 11.40 28.13
CA VAL A 30 -18.28 10.39 27.28
C VAL A 30 -17.72 8.99 27.55
N GLY A 31 -16.41 8.85 27.71
CA GLY A 31 -15.78 7.55 27.96
C GLY A 31 -16.17 6.94 29.30
N ALA A 32 -16.49 7.75 30.30
CA ALA A 32 -16.93 7.25 31.60
C ALA A 32 -18.41 6.85 31.60
N ASP A 33 -19.25 7.64 30.93
CA ASP A 33 -20.71 7.42 30.88
C ASP A 33 -21.10 6.39 29.81
N GLY A 34 -20.25 6.17 28.80
CA GLY A 34 -20.50 5.28 27.67
C GLY A 34 -20.06 3.83 27.86
N LEU A 35 -19.61 3.44 29.05
CA LEU A 35 -19.20 2.06 29.31
C LEU A 35 -20.41 1.13 29.39
N VAL A 36 -20.49 0.19 28.47
CA VAL A 36 -21.51 -0.86 28.46
C VAL A 36 -20.87 -2.18 28.84
N LYS A 37 -21.37 -2.80 29.92
CA LYS A 37 -20.96 -4.16 30.29
C LYS A 37 -21.52 -5.14 29.26
N VAL A 38 -20.64 -5.84 28.57
CA VAL A 38 -21.02 -6.97 27.72
C VAL A 38 -21.15 -8.20 28.63
N GLU A 39 -22.38 -8.71 28.77
CA GLU A 39 -22.59 -9.95 29.51
C GLU A 39 -21.98 -11.13 28.75
N VAL A 40 -21.16 -11.91 29.46
CA VAL A 40 -20.48 -13.08 28.88
C VAL A 40 -21.44 -14.25 28.92
N ASP A 41 -21.84 -14.76 27.76
CA ASP A 41 -22.66 -15.96 27.67
C ASP A 41 -21.82 -17.19 28.06
N PRO A 42 -22.20 -17.96 29.12
CA PRO A 42 -21.50 -19.17 29.50
C PRO A 42 -21.42 -20.22 28.39
N ASN A 43 -22.30 -20.17 27.39
CA ASN A 43 -22.26 -21.05 26.22
C ASN A 43 -21.11 -20.74 25.27
N TRP A 44 -20.48 -19.56 25.37
CA TRP A 44 -19.30 -19.22 24.54
C TRP A 44 -18.14 -20.21 24.73
N LYS A 45 -18.06 -20.87 25.90
CA LYS A 45 -17.08 -21.94 26.15
C LYS A 45 -17.26 -23.17 25.25
N ASN A 46 -18.45 -23.34 24.68
CA ASN A 46 -18.85 -24.47 23.83
C ASN A 46 -18.96 -24.06 22.35
N LEU A 47 -18.49 -22.87 21.95
CA LEU A 47 -18.52 -22.47 20.56
C LEU A 47 -17.66 -23.42 19.74
N GLU A 48 -18.25 -23.98 18.68
CA GLU A 48 -17.50 -24.72 17.69
C GLU A 48 -16.56 -23.77 16.97
N LEU A 49 -15.26 -24.05 17.05
CA LEU A 49 -14.26 -23.38 16.25
C LEU A 49 -14.48 -23.81 14.79
N LYS A 50 -15.20 -22.98 14.04
CA LYS A 50 -15.18 -23.07 12.59
C LYS A 50 -13.83 -22.58 12.15
N GLU A 51 -12.95 -23.48 11.74
CA GLU A 51 -11.81 -23.12 10.91
C GLU A 51 -12.40 -22.47 9.66
N LYS A 52 -12.42 -21.15 9.63
CA LYS A 52 -12.66 -20.42 8.40
C LYS A 52 -11.50 -20.84 7.50
N GLU A 53 -11.79 -21.39 6.32
CA GLU A 53 -10.75 -21.62 5.32
C GLU A 53 -9.98 -20.32 5.19
N GLN A 54 -8.75 -20.28 5.70
CA GLN A 54 -7.87 -19.16 5.48
C GLN A 54 -7.51 -19.25 4.00
N THR A 55 -8.29 -18.56 3.17
CA THR A 55 -7.86 -18.22 1.82
C THR A 55 -6.72 -17.23 1.96
N ASN A 56 -5.52 -17.75 2.20
CA ASN A 56 -4.29 -16.97 2.16
C ASN A 56 -4.05 -16.59 0.70
N ALA A 57 -4.66 -15.47 0.29
CA ALA A 57 -4.61 -14.96 -1.09
C ALA A 57 -3.18 -14.64 -1.53
N TYR A 58 -2.27 -14.42 -0.57
CA TYR A 58 -0.88 -14.04 -0.80
C TYR A 58 0.07 -15.12 -0.27
N LYS A 59 -0.01 -16.32 -0.84
CA LYS A 59 0.94 -17.40 -0.52
C LYS A 59 2.33 -17.05 -1.06
N GLY A 60 3.30 -16.98 -0.16
CA GLY A 60 4.69 -16.64 -0.49
C GLY A 60 5.59 -17.87 -0.66
N THR A 61 6.89 -17.60 -0.72
CA THR A 61 7.93 -18.62 -0.67
C THR A 61 7.92 -19.37 0.66
N GLU A 62 8.69 -20.45 0.77
CA GLU A 62 8.85 -21.16 2.03
C GLU A 62 9.40 -20.25 3.13
N PHE A 63 10.33 -19.35 2.80
CA PHE A 63 10.84 -18.32 3.70
C PHE A 63 9.73 -17.41 4.22
N VAL A 64 8.87 -16.91 3.32
CA VAL A 64 7.75 -16.04 3.70
C VAL A 64 6.77 -16.76 4.62
N GLU A 65 6.38 -17.99 4.28
CA GLU A 65 5.38 -18.75 5.05
C GLU A 65 5.92 -19.22 6.42
N LYS A 66 7.20 -19.63 6.50
CA LYS A 66 7.78 -20.22 7.72
C LYS A 66 8.50 -19.24 8.62
N ILE A 67 8.92 -18.07 8.12
CA ILE A 67 9.70 -17.09 8.88
C ILE A 67 8.97 -15.75 8.94
N VAL A 68 8.73 -15.13 7.79
CA VAL A 68 8.18 -13.75 7.73
C VAL A 68 6.76 -13.67 8.32
N LYS A 69 5.85 -14.57 7.92
CA LYS A 69 4.46 -14.55 8.42
C LYS A 69 4.36 -14.82 9.93
N PRO A 70 5.07 -15.80 10.51
CA PRO A 70 5.15 -15.94 11.96
C PRO A 70 5.68 -14.70 12.68
N MET A 71 6.73 -14.06 12.15
CA MET A 71 7.26 -12.80 12.72
C MET A 71 6.20 -11.69 12.68
N ASN A 72 5.53 -11.50 11.55
CA ASN A 72 4.46 -10.52 11.39
C ASN A 72 3.23 -10.81 12.28
N ALA A 73 3.00 -12.08 12.63
CA ALA A 73 1.98 -12.50 13.58
C ALA A 73 2.40 -12.34 15.05
N ALA A 74 3.53 -11.66 15.32
CA ALA A 74 4.14 -11.50 16.65
C ALA A 74 4.46 -12.86 17.33
N LYS A 75 4.86 -13.86 16.52
CA LYS A 75 5.29 -15.20 16.96
C LYS A 75 6.74 -15.50 16.56
N GLY A 76 7.56 -14.46 16.40
CA GLY A 76 8.96 -14.62 16.01
C GLY A 76 9.77 -15.41 17.04
N ASP A 77 9.51 -15.22 18.33
CA ASP A 77 10.16 -15.94 19.43
C ASP A 77 9.87 -17.46 19.45
N ASP A 78 8.78 -17.90 18.80
CA ASP A 78 8.43 -19.31 18.68
C ASP A 78 9.26 -20.03 17.58
N LEU A 79 9.98 -19.29 16.73
CA LEU A 79 10.78 -19.86 15.66
C LEU A 79 12.02 -20.56 16.23
N PRO A 80 12.19 -21.87 16.01
CA PRO A 80 13.41 -22.55 16.44
C PRO A 80 14.60 -22.09 15.59
N VAL A 81 15.83 -22.25 16.11
CA VAL A 81 17.06 -21.99 15.36
C VAL A 81 17.07 -22.76 14.02
N SER A 82 16.47 -23.95 13.97
CA SER A 82 16.35 -24.75 12.75
C SER A 82 15.47 -24.14 11.67
N ALA A 83 14.66 -23.13 11.98
CA ALA A 83 13.89 -22.38 10.97
C ALA A 83 14.80 -21.60 10.01
N PHE A 84 16.05 -21.34 10.42
CA PHE A 84 17.03 -20.53 9.68
C PHE A 84 18.10 -21.38 8.98
N LEU A 85 17.91 -22.69 8.84
CA LEU A 85 18.79 -23.53 8.02
C LEU A 85 18.75 -23.07 6.56
N GLY A 86 19.91 -22.82 5.97
CA GLY A 86 20.08 -22.17 4.66
C GLY A 86 20.23 -20.65 4.69
N TYR A 87 20.09 -20.01 5.86
CA TYR A 87 20.26 -18.57 6.10
C TYR A 87 21.21 -18.30 7.27
N GLU A 88 22.23 -19.15 7.45
CA GLU A 88 23.13 -19.14 8.60
C GLU A 88 23.98 -17.86 8.70
N ASP A 89 24.16 -17.16 7.59
CA ASP A 89 24.89 -15.89 7.50
C ASP A 89 24.00 -14.65 7.76
N GLY A 90 22.71 -14.86 8.02
CA GLY A 90 21.74 -13.78 8.21
C GLY A 90 21.25 -13.14 6.91
N SER A 91 21.49 -13.75 5.75
CA SER A 91 20.87 -13.34 4.48
C SER A 91 19.34 -13.56 4.50
N PHE A 92 18.62 -12.68 3.82
CA PHE A 92 17.14 -12.71 3.72
C PHE A 92 16.73 -12.68 2.25
N GLU A 93 15.60 -13.31 1.92
CA GLU A 93 14.99 -13.19 0.60
C GLU A 93 14.53 -11.75 0.34
N HIS A 94 14.72 -11.27 -0.89
CA HIS A 94 14.20 -9.97 -1.34
C HIS A 94 12.73 -10.08 -1.75
N GLY A 95 12.00 -8.95 -1.76
CA GLY A 95 10.61 -8.89 -2.27
C GLY A 95 9.55 -9.47 -1.32
N THR A 96 9.89 -9.76 -0.06
CA THR A 96 8.94 -10.33 0.91
C THR A 96 7.81 -9.38 1.28
N THR A 97 7.98 -8.07 1.09
CA THR A 97 6.96 -7.04 1.39
C THR A 97 5.73 -7.16 0.51
N GLU A 98 5.83 -7.79 -0.67
CA GLU A 98 4.70 -8.03 -1.57
C GLU A 98 3.56 -8.81 -0.90
N TYR A 99 3.89 -9.68 0.05
CA TYR A 99 2.94 -10.57 0.73
C TYR A 99 2.31 -9.96 1.99
N GLU A 100 2.69 -8.75 2.40
CA GLU A 100 2.23 -8.16 3.67
C GLU A 100 0.81 -7.60 3.59
N LYS A 101 0.51 -6.83 2.54
CA LYS A 101 -0.84 -6.30 2.22
C LYS A 101 -1.54 -5.70 3.45
N ARG A 102 -0.84 -4.78 4.12
CA ARG A 102 -1.12 -4.29 5.47
C ARG A 102 -2.47 -3.60 5.65
N GLY A 103 -3.00 -2.97 4.60
CA GLY A 103 -4.32 -2.30 4.62
C GLY A 103 -4.42 -1.14 5.61
N VAL A 104 -3.34 -0.37 5.79
CA VAL A 104 -3.27 0.68 6.84
C VAL A 104 -3.74 2.05 6.41
N GLY A 105 -3.89 2.31 5.10
CA GLY A 105 -4.44 3.56 4.61
C GLY A 105 -5.93 3.68 4.93
N VAL A 106 -6.33 4.69 5.69
CA VAL A 106 -7.76 4.96 5.95
C VAL A 106 -8.47 5.41 4.68
N MET A 107 -7.79 6.29 3.93
CA MET A 107 -8.20 6.76 2.63
C MET A 107 -7.12 6.37 1.61
N VAL A 108 -7.52 6.00 0.40
CA VAL A 108 -6.61 5.63 -0.69
C VAL A 108 -7.05 6.33 -1.99
N PRO A 109 -6.14 6.55 -2.96
CA PRO A 109 -6.49 7.28 -4.17
C PRO A 109 -7.28 6.43 -5.16
N ARG A 110 -8.43 6.95 -5.62
CA ARG A 110 -9.20 6.44 -6.77
C ARG A 110 -8.78 7.17 -8.03
N TRP A 111 -8.51 6.44 -9.11
CA TRP A 111 -8.23 7.01 -10.42
C TRP A 111 -9.52 7.40 -11.16
N ILE A 112 -9.52 8.59 -11.75
CA ILE A 112 -10.58 9.12 -12.61
C ILE A 112 -9.99 9.28 -14.02
N GLU A 113 -10.19 8.26 -14.84
CA GLU A 113 -9.58 8.11 -16.16
C GLU A 113 -9.96 9.26 -17.11
N ALA A 114 -11.17 9.79 -17.01
CA ALA A 114 -11.68 10.86 -17.88
C ALA A 114 -10.86 12.16 -17.78
N ASN A 115 -10.24 12.41 -16.63
CA ASN A 115 -9.44 13.62 -16.39
C ASN A 115 -7.95 13.38 -16.66
N CYS A 116 -7.52 12.12 -16.84
CA CYS A 116 -6.11 11.75 -16.81
C CYS A 116 -5.36 12.13 -18.10
N ILE A 117 -4.25 12.85 -17.93
CA ILE A 117 -3.36 13.24 -19.04
C ILE A 117 -2.20 12.26 -19.29
N GLN A 118 -2.14 11.14 -18.55
CA GLN A 118 -1.11 10.09 -18.70
C GLN A 118 0.34 10.59 -18.54
N CYS A 119 0.57 11.43 -17.51
CA CYS A 119 1.88 12.03 -17.24
C CYS A 119 2.78 11.21 -16.30
N ASN A 120 2.21 10.24 -15.58
CA ASN A 120 2.87 9.38 -14.58
C ASN A 120 3.47 10.09 -13.34
N GLN A 121 3.20 11.38 -13.12
CA GLN A 121 3.73 12.10 -11.95
C GLN A 121 3.25 11.51 -10.62
N CYS A 122 2.01 11.01 -10.57
CA CYS A 122 1.46 10.35 -9.41
C CYS A 122 2.28 9.12 -8.96
N ALA A 123 2.83 8.38 -9.93
CA ALA A 123 3.70 7.24 -9.67
C ALA A 123 5.11 7.68 -9.24
N SER A 124 5.65 8.76 -9.83
CA SER A 124 6.99 9.24 -9.49
C SER A 124 7.11 9.79 -8.08
N VAL A 125 6.02 10.31 -7.50
CA VAL A 125 6.03 10.85 -6.12
C VAL A 125 5.58 9.84 -5.07
N CYS A 126 5.13 8.65 -5.49
CA CYS A 126 4.68 7.65 -4.53
C CYS A 126 5.86 7.10 -3.74
N PRO A 127 5.90 7.26 -2.40
CA PRO A 127 7.00 6.77 -1.60
C PRO A 127 7.06 5.23 -1.62
N HIS A 128 5.91 4.56 -1.59
CA HIS A 128 5.80 3.10 -1.41
C HIS A 128 5.63 2.30 -2.71
N ALA A 129 5.73 2.95 -3.87
CA ALA A 129 5.50 2.33 -5.18
C ALA A 129 4.13 1.63 -5.35
N VAL A 130 3.09 2.11 -4.66
CA VAL A 130 1.74 1.49 -4.65
C VAL A 130 0.85 1.92 -5.80
N ILE A 131 1.19 3.02 -6.47
CA ILE A 131 0.47 3.54 -7.64
C ILE A 131 1.40 3.48 -8.85
N ARG A 132 0.99 2.76 -9.90
CA ARG A 132 1.83 2.44 -11.05
C ARG A 132 1.07 2.67 -12.36
N PRO A 133 1.75 3.18 -13.40
CA PRO A 133 1.19 3.23 -14.73
C PRO A 133 1.50 1.93 -15.48
N PHE A 134 0.52 1.40 -16.19
CA PHE A 134 0.67 0.22 -17.04
C PHE A 134 0.39 0.55 -18.48
N LEU A 135 1.22 0.00 -19.37
CA LEU A 135 0.92 -0.15 -20.79
C LEU A 135 0.54 -1.61 -21.02
N ILE A 136 -0.64 -1.83 -21.59
CA ILE A 136 -1.26 -3.16 -21.70
C ILE A 136 -1.49 -3.46 -23.18
N ASN A 137 -1.00 -4.61 -23.66
CA ASN A 137 -1.22 -5.06 -25.03
C ASN A 137 -2.55 -5.85 -25.16
N ASP A 138 -2.99 -6.13 -26.38
CA ASP A 138 -4.28 -6.80 -26.64
C ASP A 138 -4.41 -8.17 -25.95
N LYS A 139 -3.31 -8.95 -25.87
CA LYS A 139 -3.31 -10.29 -25.24
C LYS A 139 -3.48 -10.18 -23.72
N GLU A 140 -2.74 -9.28 -23.10
CA GLU A 140 -2.86 -8.96 -21.68
C GLU A 140 -4.24 -8.38 -21.37
N MET A 141 -4.77 -7.49 -22.22
CA MET A 141 -6.09 -6.91 -22.02
C MET A 141 -7.20 -7.98 -22.13
N ALA A 142 -7.07 -8.95 -23.03
CA ALA A 142 -8.04 -10.05 -23.16
C ALA A 142 -8.15 -10.89 -21.87
N ASN A 143 -7.03 -11.11 -21.17
CA ASN A 143 -6.97 -11.88 -19.93
C ASN A 143 -7.31 -11.06 -18.68
N ALA A 144 -7.37 -9.73 -18.80
CA ALA A 144 -7.52 -8.85 -17.65
C ALA A 144 -8.89 -9.00 -16.96
N PRO A 145 -8.96 -8.74 -15.64
CA PRO A 145 -10.22 -8.59 -14.92
C PRO A 145 -11.12 -7.52 -15.53
N ARG A 146 -12.42 -7.60 -15.24
CA ARG A 146 -13.39 -6.64 -15.75
C ARG A 146 -13.06 -5.20 -15.34
N GLY A 147 -12.60 -4.97 -14.11
CA GLY A 147 -12.23 -3.62 -13.65
C GLY A 147 -11.06 -3.01 -14.42
N VAL A 148 -10.12 -3.82 -14.91
CA VAL A 148 -9.05 -3.34 -15.81
C VAL A 148 -9.61 -3.02 -17.21
N LYS A 149 -10.46 -3.89 -17.76
CA LYS A 149 -11.07 -3.71 -19.09
C LYS A 149 -12.00 -2.51 -19.17
N ASP A 150 -12.81 -2.30 -18.14
CA ASP A 150 -13.81 -1.25 -18.08
C ASP A 150 -13.16 0.13 -17.80
N HIS A 151 -11.99 0.15 -17.16
CA HIS A 151 -11.28 1.37 -16.77
C HIS A 151 -9.85 1.43 -17.33
N ALA A 152 -9.73 1.53 -18.66
CA ALA A 152 -8.46 1.79 -19.33
C ALA A 152 -8.63 2.82 -20.45
N LEU A 153 -7.56 3.56 -20.77
CA LEU A 153 -7.51 4.54 -21.84
C LEU A 153 -6.70 4.02 -23.02
N GLU A 154 -6.84 4.63 -24.20
CA GLU A 154 -5.84 4.49 -25.25
C GLU A 154 -4.54 5.19 -24.82
N ALA A 155 -3.41 4.49 -24.92
CA ALA A 155 -2.12 5.03 -24.51
C ALA A 155 -1.61 6.10 -25.48
N LYS A 156 -1.14 7.22 -24.92
CA LYS A 156 -0.58 8.35 -25.68
C LYS A 156 0.94 8.30 -25.72
N GLY A 157 1.51 8.49 -26.92
CA GLY A 157 2.95 8.66 -27.14
C GLY A 157 3.73 7.34 -27.24
N THR A 158 3.09 6.27 -27.69
CA THR A 158 3.62 4.89 -27.77
C THR A 158 4.34 4.56 -29.09
N LYS A 159 4.94 5.56 -29.76
CA LYS A 159 5.71 5.38 -31.01
C LYS A 159 5.00 4.57 -32.12
N GLY A 160 3.67 4.61 -32.18
CA GLY A 160 2.88 3.90 -33.20
C GLY A 160 2.34 2.53 -32.76
N GLU A 161 2.64 2.08 -31.54
CA GLU A 161 2.05 0.89 -30.97
C GLU A 161 0.68 1.18 -30.35
N LYS A 162 -0.29 0.31 -30.65
CA LYS A 162 -1.63 0.39 -30.05
C LYS A 162 -1.61 -0.33 -28.70
N LEU A 163 -1.57 0.45 -27.62
CA LEU A 163 -1.56 -0.05 -26.24
C LEU A 163 -2.66 0.63 -25.44
N SER A 164 -3.14 -0.04 -24.40
CA SER A 164 -4.00 0.56 -23.38
C SER A 164 -3.16 1.10 -22.23
N PHE A 165 -3.64 2.16 -21.58
CA PHE A 165 -3.03 2.81 -20.43
C PHE A 165 -3.97 2.75 -19.23
N LYS A 166 -3.44 2.34 -18.07
CA LYS A 166 -4.16 2.42 -16.79
C LYS A 166 -3.22 2.88 -15.69
N ILE A 167 -3.70 3.78 -14.82
CA ILE A 167 -3.09 3.99 -13.51
C ILE A 167 -3.75 3.01 -12.55
N GLN A 168 -2.95 2.22 -11.86
CA GLN A 168 -3.43 1.23 -10.89
C GLN A 168 -2.82 1.50 -9.53
N VAL A 169 -3.66 1.44 -8.50
CA VAL A 169 -3.28 1.55 -7.09
C VAL A 169 -3.43 0.18 -6.46
N SER A 170 -2.51 -0.23 -5.58
CA SER A 170 -2.72 -1.36 -4.66
C SER A 170 -3.28 -0.83 -3.34
N PRO A 171 -4.61 -0.94 -3.07
CA PRO A 171 -5.20 -0.36 -1.86
C PRO A 171 -4.60 -0.93 -0.57
N LEU A 172 -4.30 -2.24 -0.53
CA LEU A 172 -3.76 -2.90 0.65
C LEU A 172 -2.30 -2.54 0.96
N ASP A 173 -1.57 -1.97 0.01
CA ASP A 173 -0.21 -1.49 0.25
C ASP A 173 -0.18 0.03 0.48
N CYS A 174 -1.25 0.75 0.14
CA CYS A 174 -1.32 2.20 0.26
C CYS A 174 -1.38 2.67 1.71
N THR A 175 -0.60 3.71 2.03
CA THR A 175 -0.58 4.32 3.37
C THR A 175 -1.40 5.61 3.47
N GLY A 176 -2.09 6.03 2.40
CA GLY A 176 -2.97 7.21 2.41
C GLY A 176 -2.28 8.57 2.56
N CYS A 177 -1.05 8.75 2.06
CA CYS A 177 -0.29 10.00 2.24
C CYS A 177 -0.67 11.17 1.30
N GLU A 178 -1.59 10.95 0.36
CA GLU A 178 -2.16 11.98 -0.55
C GLU A 178 -1.19 12.65 -1.55
N LEU A 179 0.12 12.36 -1.51
CA LEU A 179 1.11 12.99 -2.40
C LEU A 179 0.76 12.87 -3.89
N CYS A 180 0.27 11.70 -4.32
CA CYS A 180 -0.13 11.49 -5.70
C CYS A 180 -1.34 12.34 -6.14
N VAL A 181 -2.26 12.65 -5.22
CA VAL A 181 -3.43 13.52 -5.47
C VAL A 181 -3.01 14.99 -5.54
N HIS A 182 -2.10 15.39 -4.65
CA HIS A 182 -1.54 16.75 -4.65
C HIS A 182 -0.72 17.03 -5.89
N GLU A 183 0.17 16.11 -6.26
CA GLU A 183 1.03 16.23 -7.45
C GLU A 183 0.23 16.19 -8.76
N CYS A 184 -0.95 15.55 -8.77
CA CYS A 184 -1.76 15.44 -9.97
C CYS A 184 -2.03 16.84 -10.59
N PRO A 185 -1.50 17.14 -11.80
CA PRO A 185 -1.49 18.50 -12.34
C PRO A 185 -2.80 18.89 -13.02
N THR A 186 -3.77 17.98 -13.09
CA THR A 186 -5.04 18.23 -13.78
C THR A 186 -5.94 19.10 -12.93
N LYS A 187 -6.57 20.11 -13.55
CA LYS A 187 -7.46 21.06 -12.89
C LYS A 187 -8.66 20.32 -12.29
N GLU A 188 -9.38 19.58 -13.13
CA GLU A 188 -10.28 18.52 -12.70
C GLU A 188 -9.42 17.33 -12.26
N LYS A 189 -9.49 16.96 -10.98
CA LYS A 189 -8.55 15.99 -10.42
C LYS A 189 -8.73 14.61 -11.05
N SER A 190 -7.61 13.99 -11.47
CA SER A 190 -7.58 12.61 -11.96
C SER A 190 -7.42 11.59 -10.85
N LEU A 191 -7.15 12.05 -9.63
CA LEU A 191 -7.03 11.22 -8.44
C LEU A 191 -7.78 11.91 -7.30
N VAL A 192 -8.60 11.16 -6.58
CA VAL A 192 -9.32 11.62 -5.39
C VAL A 192 -9.16 10.62 -4.27
N MET A 193 -9.10 11.10 -3.03
CA MET A 193 -9.03 10.21 -1.86
C MET A 193 -10.42 9.68 -1.54
N VAL A 194 -10.55 8.36 -1.42
CA VAL A 194 -11.79 7.67 -1.02
C VAL A 194 -11.49 6.70 0.12
N PRO A 195 -12.48 6.30 0.94
CA PRO A 195 -12.27 5.29 1.99
C PRO A 195 -11.71 3.99 1.40
N LEU A 196 -10.77 3.36 2.10
CA LEU A 196 -10.17 2.10 1.66
C LEU A 196 -11.22 1.04 1.28
N GLN A 197 -12.26 0.89 2.10
CA GLN A 197 -13.31 -0.10 1.87
C GLN A 197 -14.03 0.14 0.52
N GLU A 198 -14.19 1.38 0.08
CA GLU A 198 -14.84 1.65 -1.21
C GLU A 198 -13.99 1.14 -2.38
N GLU A 199 -12.67 1.21 -2.32
CA GLU A 199 -11.79 0.66 -3.38
C GLU A 199 -11.68 -0.86 -3.32
N MET A 200 -11.75 -1.42 -2.11
CA MET A 200 -11.85 -2.88 -1.95
C MET A 200 -13.15 -3.39 -2.56
N ASP A 201 -14.28 -2.74 -2.30
CA ASP A 201 -15.58 -3.11 -2.88
C ASP A 201 -15.63 -2.86 -4.40
N PHE A 202 -14.84 -1.91 -4.90
CA PHE A 202 -14.70 -1.62 -6.32
C PHE A 202 -13.80 -2.64 -7.06
N GLY A 203 -13.14 -3.54 -6.32
CA GLY A 203 -12.30 -4.60 -6.89
C GLY A 203 -10.90 -4.14 -7.32
N GLU A 204 -10.41 -3.03 -6.75
CA GLU A 204 -9.13 -2.45 -7.17
C GLU A 204 -7.92 -3.24 -6.67
N GLN A 205 -8.05 -4.00 -5.58
CA GLN A 205 -6.97 -4.90 -5.17
C GLN A 205 -6.80 -6.06 -6.15
N GLU A 206 -7.89 -6.64 -6.66
CA GLU A 206 -7.84 -7.69 -7.67
C GLU A 206 -7.27 -7.18 -8.99
N ASN A 207 -7.62 -5.94 -9.37
CA ASN A 207 -7.00 -5.26 -10.53
C ASN A 207 -5.50 -5.05 -10.31
N ALA A 208 -5.09 -4.64 -9.11
CA ALA A 208 -3.69 -4.47 -8.75
C ALA A 208 -2.92 -5.79 -8.78
N ASP A 209 -3.48 -6.84 -8.20
CA ASP A 209 -2.86 -8.17 -8.18
C ASP A 209 -2.61 -8.70 -9.59
N TYR A 210 -3.57 -8.52 -10.51
CA TYR A 210 -3.38 -8.86 -11.92
C TYR A 210 -2.30 -7.98 -12.58
N LEU A 211 -2.41 -6.65 -12.47
CA LEU A 211 -1.52 -5.75 -13.17
C LEU A 211 -0.08 -5.83 -12.67
N PHE A 212 0.14 -6.04 -11.38
CA PHE A 212 1.48 -6.03 -10.79
C PHE A 212 2.22 -7.36 -11.06
N LYS A 213 1.49 -8.47 -11.25
CA LYS A 213 2.08 -9.83 -11.39
C LYS A 213 2.05 -10.38 -12.81
N GLU A 214 0.94 -10.18 -13.52
CA GLU A 214 0.67 -10.88 -14.79
C GLU A 214 1.06 -10.05 -16.02
N ILE A 215 1.26 -8.74 -15.85
CA ILE A 215 1.60 -7.83 -16.96
C ILE A 215 3.11 -7.68 -17.08
N THR A 216 3.60 -7.73 -18.31
CA THR A 216 4.99 -7.36 -18.59
C THR A 216 5.14 -5.85 -18.58
N TYR A 217 6.03 -5.33 -17.73
CA TYR A 217 6.44 -3.92 -17.74
C TYR A 217 7.07 -3.57 -19.09
N LYS A 218 6.61 -2.47 -19.71
CA LYS A 218 7.02 -2.04 -21.07
C LYS A 218 7.82 -0.75 -20.98
N ASP A 219 9.08 -0.88 -20.58
CA ASP A 219 9.97 0.25 -20.28
C ASP A 219 10.86 0.69 -21.44
N ASP A 220 10.70 0.07 -22.61
CA ASP A 220 11.38 0.33 -23.87
C ASP A 220 10.55 1.18 -24.86
N ILE A 221 9.24 1.28 -24.63
CA ILE A 221 8.31 2.05 -25.49
C ILE A 221 8.63 3.54 -25.45
N LEU A 222 8.84 4.11 -24.26
CA LEU A 222 9.20 5.52 -24.07
C LEU A 222 10.65 5.66 -23.59
N ASN A 223 11.25 6.84 -23.79
CA ASN A 223 12.59 7.10 -23.26
C ASN A 223 12.56 7.07 -21.72
N LYS A 224 13.27 6.09 -21.14
CA LYS A 224 13.40 5.84 -19.71
C LYS A 224 14.04 7.00 -18.93
N GLU A 225 14.78 7.88 -19.60
CA GLU A 225 15.38 9.10 -19.01
C GLU A 225 14.38 10.25 -18.81
N THR A 226 13.13 10.08 -19.24
CA THR A 226 12.07 11.08 -19.02
C THR A 226 11.26 10.74 -17.77
N THR A 227 10.68 11.74 -17.11
CA THR A 227 9.78 11.54 -15.95
C THR A 227 8.67 10.54 -16.27
N LYS A 228 8.05 10.63 -17.46
CA LYS A 228 6.99 9.70 -17.88
C LYS A 228 7.52 8.30 -18.13
N GLY A 229 8.61 8.16 -18.90
CA GLY A 229 9.14 6.88 -19.34
C GLY A 229 9.69 6.03 -18.18
N ALA A 230 10.40 6.65 -17.22
CA ALA A 230 10.94 5.94 -16.06
C ALA A 230 9.86 5.19 -15.25
N GLN A 231 8.62 5.70 -15.24
CA GLN A 231 7.53 5.10 -14.46
C GLN A 231 6.92 3.85 -15.10
N PHE A 232 7.23 3.54 -16.37
CA PHE A 232 6.82 2.29 -17.01
C PHE A 232 7.76 1.12 -16.73
N ALA A 233 8.92 1.35 -16.11
CA ALA A 233 9.77 0.30 -15.57
C ALA A 233 9.13 -0.34 -14.33
N GLN A 234 9.58 -1.52 -13.95
CA GLN A 234 9.20 -2.10 -12.66
C GLN A 234 9.91 -1.35 -11.53
N PRO A 235 9.21 -0.93 -10.45
CA PRO A 235 9.89 -0.51 -9.22
C PRO A 235 10.48 -1.76 -8.53
N LEU A 236 11.77 -1.72 -8.12
CA LEU A 236 12.40 -2.82 -7.38
C LEU A 236 12.59 -2.48 -5.89
N PHE A 237 11.92 -1.43 -5.42
CA PHE A 237 11.82 -1.04 -4.02
C PHE A 237 10.37 -0.62 -3.75
N GLU A 238 9.63 -1.46 -3.03
CA GLU A 238 8.18 -1.36 -2.92
C GLU A 238 7.66 -1.83 -1.56
N PHE A 239 6.55 -1.23 -1.12
CA PHE A 239 5.76 -1.64 0.06
C PHE A 239 6.53 -1.66 1.38
N HIS A 240 7.66 -0.96 1.46
CA HIS A 240 8.52 -0.89 2.65
C HIS A 240 7.84 -0.18 3.84
N GLY A 241 8.40 -0.38 5.04
CA GLY A 241 7.86 0.15 6.30
C GLY A 241 8.08 1.64 6.58
N ALA A 242 8.43 2.46 5.59
CA ALA A 242 8.68 3.89 5.84
C ALA A 242 7.38 4.67 6.11
N CYS A 243 7.50 5.84 6.74
CA CYS A 243 6.36 6.69 7.07
C CYS A 243 5.50 7.06 5.85
N PRO A 244 4.17 7.29 6.03
CA PRO A 244 3.35 7.90 5.01
C PRO A 244 3.94 9.25 4.55
N GLY A 245 4.23 9.38 3.26
CA GLY A 245 4.81 10.61 2.70
C GLY A 245 6.31 10.76 2.94
N CYS A 246 7.05 9.67 3.19
CA CYS A 246 8.50 9.68 3.34
C CYS A 246 9.20 10.36 2.14
N GLY A 247 10.07 11.32 2.42
CA GLY A 247 10.80 12.08 1.40
C GLY A 247 12.00 11.36 0.78
N GLU A 248 12.42 10.21 1.31
CA GLU A 248 13.61 9.48 0.84
C GLU A 248 13.27 8.50 -0.27
N THR A 249 12.24 7.69 -0.03
CA THR A 249 11.93 6.50 -0.83
C THR A 249 11.51 6.75 -2.29
N PRO A 250 10.90 7.89 -2.69
CA PRO A 250 10.72 8.20 -4.11
C PRO A 250 12.05 8.25 -4.89
N TYR A 251 13.13 8.72 -4.26
CA TYR A 251 14.46 8.76 -4.89
C TYR A 251 15.03 7.35 -5.07
N ILE A 252 14.95 6.51 -4.04
CA ILE A 252 15.41 5.12 -4.09
C ILE A 252 14.63 4.36 -5.17
N THR A 253 13.30 4.47 -5.17
CA THR A 253 12.42 3.85 -6.17
C THR A 253 12.78 4.29 -7.59
N LEU A 254 13.05 5.58 -7.82
CA LEU A 254 13.49 6.07 -9.13
C LEU A 254 14.84 5.46 -9.55
N ILE A 255 15.82 5.41 -8.64
CA ILE A 255 17.13 4.79 -8.93
C ILE A 255 16.95 3.32 -9.29
N THR A 256 16.10 2.58 -8.56
CA THR A 256 15.83 1.16 -8.87
C THR A 256 15.17 0.97 -10.23
N ARG A 257 14.27 1.86 -10.63
CA ARG A 257 13.65 1.82 -11.97
C ARG A 257 14.68 2.00 -13.07
N LEU A 258 15.67 2.88 -12.87
CA LEU A 258 16.69 3.19 -13.88
C LEU A 258 17.82 2.15 -13.94
N PHE A 259 18.28 1.65 -12.78
CA PHE A 259 19.52 0.88 -12.68
C PHE A 259 19.42 -0.41 -11.85
N GLY A 260 18.23 -0.74 -11.35
CA GLY A 260 18.00 -1.80 -10.36
C GLY A 260 18.51 -3.19 -10.76
N GLU A 261 18.38 -3.57 -12.02
CA GLU A 261 18.79 -4.90 -12.53
C GLU A 261 20.28 -5.20 -12.38
N ARG A 262 21.12 -4.18 -12.19
CA ARG A 262 22.58 -4.29 -12.16
C ARG A 262 23.23 -3.45 -11.06
N MET A 263 22.43 -3.04 -10.08
CA MET A 263 22.84 -2.23 -8.95
C MET A 263 23.17 -3.11 -7.75
N ILE A 264 24.22 -2.75 -7.02
CA ILE A 264 24.51 -3.26 -5.67
C ILE A 264 24.42 -2.06 -4.73
N VAL A 265 23.71 -2.22 -3.61
CA VAL A 265 23.48 -1.15 -2.63
C VAL A 265 24.30 -1.43 -1.37
N ALA A 266 25.14 -0.46 -0.99
CA ALA A 266 25.76 -0.42 0.33
C ALA A 266 25.06 0.67 1.16
N ASN A 267 24.11 0.27 2.01
CA ASN A 267 23.28 1.20 2.77
C ASN A 267 23.88 1.45 4.16
N ALA A 268 24.06 2.72 4.54
CA ALA A 268 24.41 3.06 5.92
C ALA A 268 23.23 2.78 6.86
N THR A 269 23.51 2.63 8.16
CA THR A 269 22.44 2.55 9.17
C THR A 269 21.72 3.90 9.28
N GLY A 270 20.37 3.89 9.19
CA GLY A 270 19.52 5.08 9.24
C GLY A 270 18.04 4.76 9.13
#